data_AF-A0A3B9K9J8-F1
#
_entry.id   AF-A0A3B9K9J8-F1
#
_cell.length_a   1.000
_cell.length_b   1.000
_cell.length_c   1.000
_cell.angle_alpha   90.00
_cell.angle_beta   90.00
_cell.angle_gamma   90.00
#
_symmetry.space_group_name_H-M   'P 1'
#
loop_
_entity.id
_entity.type
_entity.pdbx_description
1 polymer ?
#
loop_
_entity_poly.entity_id
_entity_poly.type
_entity_poly.pdbx_seq_one_letter_code
_entity_poly.pdbx_strand_id
1 'polypeptide(L)'
;AEVERFFWADLCDNYLELAKSRLYGEAGEEHYAAQWALYQTLLSVMKLLAPYLPYVTEEIYQGLLRQWDGAQSIHRAAWPAQQREWIDEEAETTGETLLELLRQVRRYKAERGLSVGAELEVLHITGCLEAAQRASLEMAMPDLKSATRVKRIILAEDGVQTVNGDELMVKV
;
A
#
# COMPACT_ATOMS: atom_id res chain seq x y z
N ALA A 1 8.05 -3.76 18.97
CA ALA A 1 8.97 -3.33 17.91
C ALA A 1 8.47 -3.73 16.52
N GLU A 2 8.23 -5.02 16.22
CA GLU A 2 7.84 -5.42 14.86
C GLU A 2 6.43 -4.98 14.45
N VAL A 3 5.43 -5.13 15.33
CA VAL A 3 4.06 -4.64 15.06
C VAL A 3 3.99 -3.13 14.85
N GLU A 4 4.83 -2.37 15.57
CA GLU A 4 4.91 -0.92 15.45
C GLU A 4 5.57 -0.52 14.13
N ARG A 5 6.65 -1.19 13.74
CA ARG A 5 7.26 -1.03 12.42
C ARG A 5 6.24 -1.31 11.32
N PHE A 6 5.51 -2.42 11.41
CA PHE A 6 4.47 -2.77 10.45
C PHE A 6 3.37 -1.71 10.40
N PHE A 7 2.86 -1.27 11.56
CA PHE A 7 1.82 -0.26 11.64
C PHE A 7 2.24 1.05 10.96
N TRP A 8 3.43 1.55 11.24
CA TRP A 8 3.91 2.80 10.67
C TRP A 8 4.39 2.65 9.23
N ALA A 9 5.40 1.81 9.01
CA ALA A 9 6.10 1.75 7.73
C ALA A 9 5.29 1.04 6.66
N ASP A 10 4.63 -0.07 6.97
CA ASP A 10 3.95 -0.88 5.95
C ASP A 10 2.50 -0.41 5.76
N LEU A 11 1.74 -0.27 6.86
CA LEU A 11 0.34 0.11 6.80
C LEU A 11 0.14 1.61 6.56
N CYS A 12 0.60 2.48 7.47
CA CYS A 12 0.29 3.91 7.42
C CYS A 12 0.99 4.66 6.29
N ASP A 13 2.31 4.51 6.16
CA ASP A 13 3.11 5.29 5.19
C ASP A 13 2.91 4.84 3.73
N ASN A 14 2.52 3.58 3.53
CA ASN A 14 2.52 2.95 2.22
C ASN A 14 1.17 2.33 1.84
N TYR A 15 0.67 1.31 2.54
CA TYR A 15 -0.54 0.60 2.13
C TYR A 15 -1.75 1.53 2.05
N LEU A 16 -1.95 2.41 3.04
CA LEU A 16 -3.03 3.40 3.01
C LEU A 16 -2.88 4.31 1.79
N GLU A 17 -1.68 4.79 1.47
CA GLU A 17 -1.44 5.63 0.30
C GLU A 17 -1.76 4.91 -1.02
N LEU A 18 -1.37 3.64 -1.14
CA LEU A 18 -1.64 2.81 -2.32
C LEU A 18 -3.13 2.49 -2.48
N ALA A 19 -3.84 2.22 -1.39
CA ALA A 19 -5.26 1.85 -1.41
C ALA A 19 -6.21 3.04 -1.52
N LYS A 20 -5.73 4.30 -1.40
CA LYS A 20 -6.56 5.51 -1.38
C LYS A 20 -7.52 5.61 -2.57
N SER A 21 -7.05 5.34 -3.79
CA SER A 21 -7.87 5.42 -5.00
C SER A 21 -9.09 4.51 -4.91
N ARG A 22 -8.91 3.26 -4.49
CA ARG A 22 -10.00 2.29 -4.29
C ARG A 22 -10.92 2.70 -3.15
N LEU A 23 -10.36 3.14 -2.03
CA LEU A 23 -11.12 3.54 -0.84
C LEU A 23 -11.99 4.78 -1.07
N TYR A 24 -11.53 5.75 -1.87
CA TYR A 24 -12.27 6.95 -2.23
C TYR A 24 -13.04 6.84 -3.55
N GLY A 25 -12.88 5.73 -4.27
CA GLY A 25 -13.57 5.44 -5.52
C GLY A 25 -15.06 5.13 -5.31
N GLU A 26 -15.74 4.89 -6.43
CA GLU A 26 -17.14 4.48 -6.40
C GLU A 26 -17.31 3.12 -5.69
N ALA A 27 -18.45 2.95 -5.03
CA ALA A 27 -18.78 1.70 -4.35
C ALA A 27 -18.89 0.56 -5.38
N GLY A 28 -17.96 -0.39 -5.31
CA GLY A 28 -17.81 -1.51 -6.22
C GLY A 28 -16.87 -2.56 -5.66
N GLU A 29 -16.57 -3.59 -6.46
CA GLU A 29 -15.76 -4.73 -6.03
C GLU A 29 -14.40 -4.32 -5.47
N GLU A 30 -13.66 -3.46 -6.17
CA GLU A 30 -12.34 -2.98 -5.73
C GLU A 30 -12.40 -2.17 -4.42
N HIS A 31 -13.44 -1.34 -4.27
CA HIS A 31 -13.66 -0.54 -3.06
C HIS A 31 -13.89 -1.45 -1.85
N TYR A 32 -14.78 -2.44 -1.97
CA TYR A 32 -15.07 -3.37 -0.88
C TYR A 32 -13.90 -4.32 -0.60
N ALA A 33 -13.15 -4.74 -1.63
CA ALA A 33 -11.95 -5.54 -1.44
C ALA A 33 -10.88 -4.78 -0.63
N ALA A 34 -10.63 -3.51 -0.97
CA ALA A 34 -9.70 -2.65 -0.22
C ALA A 34 -10.17 -2.41 1.22
N GLN A 35 -11.47 -2.16 1.42
CA GLN A 35 -12.04 -2.00 2.76
C GLN A 35 -11.93 -3.28 3.59
N TRP A 36 -12.18 -4.44 2.99
CA TRP A 36 -12.08 -5.73 3.68
C TRP A 36 -10.64 -6.01 4.11
N ALA A 37 -9.67 -5.84 3.21
CA ALA A 37 -8.26 -6.00 3.53
C ALA A 37 -7.85 -5.06 4.68
N LEU A 38 -8.22 -3.77 4.59
CA LEU A 38 -7.91 -2.79 5.63
C LEU A 38 -8.57 -3.12 6.97
N TYR A 39 -9.81 -3.61 6.97
CA TYR A 39 -10.50 -4.07 8.18
C TYR A 39 -9.74 -5.22 8.84
N GLN A 40 -9.37 -6.26 8.08
CA GLN A 40 -8.66 -7.42 8.61
C GLN A 40 -7.29 -7.03 9.18
N THR A 41 -6.55 -6.20 8.46
CA THR A 41 -5.24 -5.70 8.90
C THR A 41 -5.38 -4.84 10.15
N LEU A 42 -6.28 -3.85 10.16
CA LEU A 42 -6.45 -2.94 11.29
C LEU A 42 -6.93 -3.68 12.55
N LEU A 43 -7.89 -4.60 12.43
CA LEU A 43 -8.34 -5.43 13.55
C LEU A 43 -7.20 -6.25 14.15
N SER A 44 -6.39 -6.88 13.31
CA SER A 44 -5.23 -7.67 13.75
C SER A 44 -4.20 -6.79 14.47
N VAL A 45 -3.87 -5.63 13.91
CA VAL A 45 -2.94 -4.68 14.55
C VAL A 45 -3.48 -4.16 15.88
N MET A 46 -4.77 -3.79 15.95
CA MET A 46 -5.38 -3.32 17.19
C MET A 46 -5.32 -4.40 18.27
N LYS A 47 -5.59 -5.67 17.94
CA LYS A 47 -5.50 -6.78 18.89
C LYS A 47 -4.06 -7.01 19.37
N LEU A 48 -3.08 -6.92 18.47
CA LEU A 48 -1.65 -7.05 18.83
C LEU A 48 -1.15 -5.89 19.71
N LEU A 49 -1.67 -4.68 19.50
CA LEU A 49 -1.30 -3.49 20.27
C LEU A 49 -2.07 -3.36 21.59
N ALA A 50 -3.23 -4.01 21.74
CA ALA A 50 -4.10 -3.87 22.91
C ALA A 50 -3.43 -4.12 24.26
N PRO A 51 -2.51 -5.11 24.42
CA PRO A 51 -1.78 -5.29 25.68
C PRO A 51 -0.89 -4.11 26.08
N TYR A 52 -0.48 -3.29 25.11
CA TYR A 52 0.43 -2.14 25.31
C TYR A 52 -0.31 -0.80 25.33
N LEU A 53 -1.40 -0.69 24.56
CA LEU A 53 -2.14 0.56 24.32
C LEU A 53 -3.63 0.42 24.67
N PRO A 54 -3.99 -0.04 25.89
CA PRO A 54 -5.28 -0.65 26.17
C PRO A 54 -6.49 0.27 25.97
N TYR A 55 -6.34 1.57 26.24
CA TYR A 55 -7.44 2.52 26.15
C TYR A 55 -7.70 2.94 24.70
N VAL A 56 -6.67 3.28 23.94
CA VAL A 56 -6.83 3.75 22.55
C VAL A 56 -7.26 2.62 21.62
N THR A 57 -6.75 1.40 21.82
CA THR A 57 -7.18 0.25 21.02
C THR A 57 -8.62 -0.15 21.35
N GLU A 58 -9.06 0.00 22.61
CA GLU A 58 -10.46 -0.24 23.00
C GLU A 58 -11.37 0.81 22.36
N GLU A 59 -11.02 2.10 22.40
CA GLU A 59 -11.80 3.18 21.79
C GLU A 59 -11.98 2.94 20.27
N ILE A 60 -10.89 2.66 19.56
CA ILE A 60 -10.91 2.34 18.12
C ILE A 60 -11.75 1.09 17.85
N TYR A 61 -11.58 0.05 18.67
CA TYR A 61 -12.35 -1.19 18.52
C TYR A 61 -13.85 -0.95 18.68
N GLN A 62 -14.27 -0.25 19.74
CA GLN A 62 -15.67 0.05 19.99
C GLN A 62 -16.28 0.91 18.88
N GLY A 63 -15.56 1.93 18.42
CA GLY A 63 -16.07 2.89 17.44
C GLY A 63 -16.10 2.36 16.00
N LEU A 64 -15.17 1.48 15.64
CA LEU A 64 -14.97 1.08 14.25
C LEU A 64 -15.12 -0.43 14.03
N LEU A 65 -14.53 -1.28 14.85
CA LEU A 65 -14.29 -2.69 14.49
C LEU A 65 -15.28 -3.68 15.11
N ARG A 66 -15.82 -3.35 16.28
CA ARG A 66 -16.63 -4.24 17.12
C ARG A 66 -17.84 -4.82 16.39
N GLN A 67 -18.48 -4.05 15.51
CA GLN A 67 -19.68 -4.49 14.80
C GLN A 67 -19.46 -5.72 13.91
N TRP A 68 -18.21 -5.96 13.48
CA TRP A 68 -17.85 -7.08 12.62
C TRP A 68 -17.09 -8.20 13.35
N ASP A 69 -16.31 -7.88 14.39
CA ASP A 69 -15.60 -8.89 15.19
C ASP A 69 -16.51 -9.54 16.26
N GLY A 70 -17.43 -8.76 16.84
CA GLY A 70 -18.49 -9.27 17.72
C GLY A 70 -18.12 -9.46 19.19
N ALA A 71 -16.85 -9.32 19.60
CA ALA A 71 -16.51 -9.36 21.02
C ALA A 71 -16.97 -8.09 21.76
N GLN A 72 -17.19 -8.20 23.07
CA GLN A 72 -17.66 -7.06 23.88
C GLN A 72 -16.59 -5.96 24.02
N SER A 73 -15.32 -6.34 24.01
CA SER A 73 -14.14 -5.49 24.20
C SER A 73 -12.96 -6.13 23.47
N ILE A 74 -11.98 -5.33 23.02
CA ILE A 74 -10.80 -5.86 22.35
C ILE A 74 -9.98 -6.76 23.28
N HIS A 75 -10.02 -6.49 24.59
CA HIS A 75 -9.39 -7.28 25.65
C HIS A 75 -10.07 -8.63 25.89
N ARG A 76 -11.25 -8.85 25.30
CA ARG A 76 -11.99 -10.12 25.31
C ARG A 76 -12.05 -10.78 23.94
N ALA A 77 -11.49 -10.15 22.90
CA ALA A 77 -11.48 -10.70 21.56
C ALA A 77 -10.46 -11.85 21.46
N ALA A 78 -10.71 -12.80 20.56
CA ALA A 78 -9.75 -13.85 20.27
C ALA A 78 -8.45 -13.25 19.72
N TRP A 79 -7.31 -13.77 20.18
CA TRP A 79 -5.99 -13.41 19.67
C TRP A 79 -5.92 -13.67 18.15
N PRO A 80 -5.29 -12.77 17.36
CA PRO A 80 -5.19 -12.97 15.91
C PRO A 80 -4.44 -14.26 15.59
N ALA A 81 -5.07 -15.08 14.75
CA ALA A 81 -4.50 -16.33 14.26
C ALA A 81 -3.95 -16.12 12.84
N GLN A 82 -2.82 -16.77 12.53
CA GLN A 82 -2.26 -16.77 11.19
C GLN A 82 -3.19 -17.53 10.24
N GLN A 83 -3.54 -16.89 9.12
CA GLN A 83 -4.27 -17.51 8.02
C GLN A 83 -3.28 -17.85 6.92
N ARG A 84 -2.97 -19.14 6.75
CA ARG A 84 -1.94 -19.59 5.81
C ARG A 84 -2.35 -19.33 4.36
N GLU A 85 -3.64 -19.34 4.11
CA GLU A 85 -4.28 -19.02 2.84
C GLU A 85 -4.08 -17.56 2.39
N TRP A 86 -3.65 -16.67 3.30
CA TRP A 86 -3.36 -15.26 2.97
C TRP A 86 -1.87 -15.00 2.70
N ILE A 87 -1.02 -16.02 2.85
CA ILE A 87 0.41 -15.92 2.55
C ILE A 87 0.58 -16.15 1.06
N ASP A 88 0.97 -15.09 0.35
CA ASP A 88 1.15 -15.07 -1.10
C ASP A 88 2.50 -14.44 -1.44
N GLU A 89 3.46 -15.28 -1.81
CA GLU A 89 4.84 -14.88 -2.13
C GLU A 89 4.90 -14.01 -3.40
N GLU A 90 3.98 -14.19 -4.34
CA GLU A 90 3.91 -13.39 -5.56
C GLU A 90 3.39 -11.98 -5.24
N ALA A 91 2.36 -11.89 -4.41
CA ALA A 91 1.84 -10.62 -3.92
C ALA A 91 2.88 -9.86 -3.08
N GLU A 92 3.65 -10.56 -2.25
CA GLU A 92 4.74 -9.96 -1.46
C GLU A 92 5.83 -9.38 -2.38
N THR A 93 6.30 -10.15 -3.37
CA THR A 93 7.30 -9.70 -4.36
C THR A 93 6.80 -8.49 -5.16
N THR A 94 5.52 -8.51 -5.56
CA THR A 94 4.91 -7.38 -6.27
C THR A 94 4.80 -6.15 -5.36
N GLY A 95 4.42 -6.35 -4.10
CA GLY A 95 4.36 -5.31 -3.08
C GLY A 95 5.72 -4.65 -2.85
N GLU A 96 6.78 -5.43 -2.67
CA GLU A 96 8.15 -4.93 -2.53
C GLU A 96 8.58 -4.06 -3.72
N THR A 97 8.25 -4.51 -4.93
CA THR A 97 8.50 -3.76 -6.17
C THR A 97 7.77 -2.41 -6.16
N LEU A 98 6.48 -2.39 -5.80
CA LEU A 98 5.69 -1.15 -5.70
C LEU A 98 6.25 -0.19 -4.64
N LEU A 99 6.69 -0.70 -3.49
CA LEU A 99 7.30 0.11 -2.44
C LEU A 99 8.59 0.75 -2.91
N GLU A 100 9.44 0.01 -3.64
CA GLU A 100 10.67 0.54 -4.19
C GLU A 100 10.38 1.63 -5.24
N LEU A 101 9.47 1.39 -6.17
CA LEU A 101 9.02 2.39 -7.14
C LEU A 101 8.52 3.67 -6.46
N LEU A 102 7.68 3.54 -5.43
CA LEU A 102 7.14 4.65 -4.66
C LEU A 102 8.25 5.44 -3.95
N ARG A 103 9.23 4.75 -3.37
CA ARG A 103 10.41 5.38 -2.74
C ARG A 103 11.24 6.15 -3.76
N GLN A 104 11.49 5.60 -4.94
CA GLN A 104 12.26 6.29 -5.98
C GLN A 104 11.56 7.56 -6.47
N VAL A 105 10.23 7.52 -6.66
CA VAL A 105 9.45 8.72 -7.02
C VAL A 105 9.48 9.76 -5.91
N ARG A 106 9.29 9.35 -4.64
CA ARG A 106 9.34 10.25 -3.48
C ARG A 106 10.72 10.91 -3.35
N ARG A 107 11.79 10.13 -3.54
CA ARG A 107 13.18 10.63 -3.53
C ARG A 107 13.41 11.66 -4.64
N TYR A 108 13.00 11.36 -5.86
CA TYR A 108 13.10 12.30 -6.99
C TYR A 108 12.39 13.63 -6.72
N LYS A 109 11.16 13.59 -6.18
CA LYS A 109 10.43 14.81 -5.82
C LYS A 109 11.17 15.61 -4.75
N ALA A 110 11.67 14.94 -3.71
CA ALA A 110 12.41 15.57 -2.63
C ALA A 110 13.70 16.24 -3.10
N GLU A 111 14.50 15.56 -3.94
CA GLU A 111 15.75 16.08 -4.52
C GLU A 111 15.54 17.35 -5.36
N ARG A 112 14.34 17.51 -5.93
CA ARG A 112 13.96 18.69 -6.74
C ARG A 112 13.13 19.72 -5.97
N GLY A 113 12.93 19.53 -4.68
CA GLY A 113 12.11 20.43 -3.85
C GLY A 113 10.61 20.44 -4.23
N LEU A 114 10.14 19.41 -4.92
CA LEU A 114 8.73 19.27 -5.30
C LEU A 114 7.92 18.78 -4.09
N SER A 115 6.70 19.29 -3.96
CA SER A 115 5.77 18.77 -2.94
C SER A 115 5.40 17.31 -3.24
N VAL A 116 5.02 16.55 -2.21
CA VAL A 116 4.51 15.16 -2.38
C VAL A 116 3.34 15.11 -3.37
N GLY A 117 2.50 16.16 -3.34
CA GLY A 117 1.33 16.33 -4.19
C GLY A 117 1.61 16.83 -5.61
N ALA A 118 2.86 17.16 -5.96
CA ALA A 118 3.23 17.63 -7.29
C ALA A 118 3.00 16.53 -8.34
N GLU A 119 2.41 16.88 -9.48
CA GLU A 119 2.17 15.94 -10.57
C GLU A 119 3.43 15.69 -11.38
N LEU A 120 3.58 14.47 -11.89
CA LEU A 120 4.62 14.10 -12.87
C LEU A 120 3.92 13.68 -14.17
N GLU A 121 4.46 14.06 -15.32
CA GLU A 121 3.84 13.75 -16.61
C GLU A 121 3.97 12.26 -16.94
N VAL A 122 5.20 11.72 -16.85
CA VAL A 122 5.48 10.33 -17.21
C VAL A 122 6.46 9.68 -16.23
N LEU A 123 6.15 8.44 -15.83
CA LEU A 123 7.07 7.53 -15.15
C LEU A 123 7.40 6.37 -16.08
N HIS A 124 8.66 6.26 -16.47
CA HIS A 124 9.22 5.13 -17.17
C HIS A 124 9.73 4.11 -16.17
N ILE A 125 9.20 2.90 -16.21
CA ILE A 125 9.68 1.76 -15.44
C ILE A 125 10.45 0.86 -16.40
N THR A 126 11.75 0.70 -16.15
CA THR A 126 12.66 -0.12 -16.96
C THR A 126 13.14 -1.31 -16.17
N GLY A 127 13.22 -2.49 -16.79
CA GLY A 127 13.77 -3.68 -16.16
C GLY A 127 13.36 -4.95 -16.89
N CYS A 128 14.13 -6.02 -16.70
CA CYS A 128 13.79 -7.34 -17.23
C CYS A 128 12.80 -8.01 -16.26
N LEU A 129 11.50 -7.80 -16.50
CA LEU A 129 10.44 -8.45 -15.74
C LEU A 129 10.00 -9.74 -16.43
N GLU A 130 9.84 -10.80 -15.64
CA GLU A 130 9.19 -12.02 -16.13
C GLU A 130 7.72 -11.72 -16.48
N ALA A 131 7.12 -12.54 -17.35
CA ALA A 131 5.74 -12.30 -17.82
C ALA A 131 4.71 -12.23 -16.67
N ALA A 132 4.87 -13.06 -15.63
CA ALA A 132 4.01 -13.05 -14.45
C ALA A 132 4.18 -11.77 -13.64
N GLN A 133 5.43 -11.39 -13.32
CA GLN A 133 5.75 -10.15 -12.60
C GLN A 133 5.23 -8.91 -13.34
N ARG A 134 5.37 -8.91 -14.68
CA ARG A 134 4.83 -7.84 -15.52
C ARG A 134 3.32 -7.74 -15.40
N ALA A 135 2.60 -8.86 -15.48
CA ALA A 135 1.14 -8.88 -15.36
C ALA A 135 0.69 -8.38 -13.97
N SER A 136 1.33 -8.85 -12.90
CA SER A 136 1.03 -8.46 -11.52
C SER A 136 1.32 -6.98 -11.28
N LEU A 137 2.42 -6.45 -11.83
CA LEU A 137 2.72 -5.02 -11.77
C LEU A 137 1.72 -4.19 -12.58
N GLU A 138 1.32 -4.65 -13.78
CA GLU A 138 0.31 -3.99 -14.62
C GLU A 138 -1.04 -3.88 -13.91
N MET A 139 -1.45 -4.92 -13.16
CA MET A 139 -2.65 -4.89 -12.32
C MET A 139 -2.56 -3.84 -11.19
N ALA A 140 -1.37 -3.63 -10.62
CA ALA A 140 -1.15 -2.68 -9.52
C ALA A 140 -0.80 -1.25 -9.98
N MET A 141 -0.59 -1.01 -11.29
CA MET A 141 -0.28 0.31 -11.84
C MET A 141 -1.28 1.41 -11.45
N PRO A 142 -2.61 1.18 -11.39
CA PRO A 142 -3.56 2.21 -10.95
C PRO A 142 -3.28 2.75 -9.56
N ASP A 143 -2.90 1.89 -8.61
CA ASP A 143 -2.55 2.27 -7.24
C ASP A 143 -1.27 3.10 -7.21
N LEU A 144 -0.23 2.62 -7.91
CA LEU A 144 1.04 3.33 -7.98
C LEU A 144 0.84 4.70 -8.62
N LYS A 145 0.06 4.79 -9.70
CA LYS A 145 -0.27 6.05 -10.38
C LYS A 145 -0.94 7.03 -9.43
N SER A 146 -1.91 6.56 -8.64
CA SER A 146 -2.60 7.39 -7.64
C SER A 146 -1.66 7.87 -6.54
N ALA A 147 -0.89 6.95 -5.93
CA ALA A 147 0.01 7.26 -4.82
C ALA A 147 1.16 8.18 -5.23
N THR A 148 1.63 8.08 -6.48
CA THR A 148 2.74 8.88 -7.00
C THR A 148 2.30 10.17 -7.69
N ARG A 149 1.01 10.33 -8.00
CA ARG A 149 0.45 11.43 -8.82
C ARG A 149 1.13 11.59 -10.18
N VAL A 150 1.39 10.46 -10.82
CA VAL A 150 1.92 10.43 -12.19
C VAL A 150 0.74 10.39 -13.17
N LYS A 151 0.81 11.10 -14.30
CA LYS A 151 -0.26 11.06 -15.31
C LYS A 151 -0.18 9.80 -16.17
N ARG A 152 1.02 9.33 -16.51
CA ARG A 152 1.23 8.14 -17.35
C ARG A 152 2.39 7.28 -16.84
N ILE A 153 2.20 5.97 -16.81
CA ILE A 153 3.26 5.00 -16.50
C ILE A 153 3.54 4.18 -17.76
N ILE A 154 4.81 4.03 -18.12
CA ILE A 154 5.26 3.29 -19.30
C ILE A 154 6.25 2.22 -18.84
N LEU A 155 5.93 0.94 -19.10
CA LEU A 155 6.87 -0.16 -18.96
C LEU A 155 7.72 -0.23 -20.23
N ALA A 156 9.01 0.07 -20.11
CA ALA A 156 9.95 0.11 -21.23
C ALA A 156 10.99 -1.01 -21.10
N GLU A 157 11.39 -1.59 -22.25
CA GLU A 157 12.54 -2.48 -22.31
C GLU A 157 13.85 -1.68 -22.12
N ASP A 158 14.89 -2.33 -21.58
CA ASP A 158 16.19 -1.70 -21.31
C ASP A 158 16.72 -0.97 -22.57
N GLY A 159 16.91 0.35 -22.49
CA GLY A 159 17.55 1.13 -23.56
C GLY A 159 16.91 2.46 -23.95
N VAL A 160 15.79 2.86 -23.36
CA VAL A 160 15.23 4.21 -23.58
C VAL A 160 16.01 5.20 -22.71
N GLN A 161 16.75 6.14 -23.31
CA GLN A 161 17.48 7.19 -22.56
C GLN A 161 16.79 8.54 -22.65
N THR A 162 16.70 9.18 -21.47
CA THR A 162 16.41 10.59 -21.16
C THR A 162 15.11 11.17 -21.71
N VAL A 163 14.26 11.65 -20.80
CA VAL A 163 13.26 12.64 -21.16
C VAL A 163 13.30 13.83 -20.21
N ASN A 164 13.11 15.00 -20.80
CA ASN A 164 13.22 16.34 -20.22
C ASN A 164 12.39 16.52 -18.95
N GLY A 165 12.84 17.45 -18.08
CA GLY A 165 12.03 18.24 -17.14
C GLY A 165 11.13 17.47 -16.16
N ASP A 166 10.06 16.86 -16.67
CA ASP A 166 8.89 16.37 -15.95
C ASP A 166 8.68 14.85 -16.07
N GLU A 167 9.67 14.15 -16.62
CA GLU A 167 9.67 12.69 -16.77
C GLU A 167 10.70 12.03 -15.85
N LEU A 168 10.32 10.89 -15.28
CA LEU A 168 11.17 10.11 -14.37
C LEU A 168 11.39 8.71 -14.93
N MET A 169 12.63 8.23 -14.89
CA MET A 169 12.99 6.86 -15.18
C MET A 169 13.39 6.14 -13.90
N VAL A 170 12.76 5.00 -13.66
CA VAL A 170 12.98 4.15 -12.50
C VAL A 170 13.30 2.74 -12.98
N LYS A 171 14.31 2.13 -12.37
CA LYS A 171 14.66 0.74 -12.63
C LYS A 171 14.02 -0.17 -11.59
N VAL A 172 13.45 -1.27 -12.08
CA VAL A 172 13.03 -2.44 -11.30
C VAL A 172 14.04 -3.54 -11.51
#